data_AF-A0A9P1GWS5-F1
#
_entry.id   AF-A0A9P1GWS5-F1
#
_cell.length_a   1.000
_cell.length_b   1.000
_cell.length_c   1.000
_cell.angle_alpha   90.00
_cell.angle_beta   90.00
_cell.angle_gamma   90.00
#
_symmetry.space_group_name_H-M   'P 1'
#
loop_
_entity.id
_entity.type
_entity.pdbx_description
1 polymer ?
#
loop_
_entity_poly.entity_id
_entity_poly.type
_entity_poly.pdbx_seq_one_letter_code
_entity_poly.pdbx_strand_id
1 'polypeptide(L)'
;MNVGGGRDVVGNDVSSSRGRLRDQGRPVMLVGCIAAQAINQYIAIIVGESSPLMPTRMPHAYNVLDWYFITDIWAERDENGFKYWKIRLQVADLEKSPWWSPPVRMGC
;
A
#
# COMPACT_ATOMS: atom_id res chain seq x y z
N MET A 1 -8.80 -1.72 21.31
CA MET A 1 -8.12 -1.12 20.14
C MET A 1 -8.02 -2.19 19.05
N ASN A 2 -8.61 -1.98 17.86
CA ASN A 2 -8.54 -2.93 16.75
C ASN A 2 -7.45 -2.47 15.77
N VAL A 3 -6.24 -2.97 15.97
CA VAL A 3 -5.07 -2.71 15.09
C VAL A 3 -4.98 -3.69 13.91
N GLY A 4 -5.79 -4.76 13.91
CA GLY A 4 -5.81 -5.77 12.85
C GLY A 4 -6.69 -5.37 11.66
N GLY A 5 -6.12 -5.37 10.45
CA GLY A 5 -6.81 -5.11 9.17
C GLY A 5 -7.70 -6.25 8.67
N GLY A 6 -8.27 -7.06 9.57
CA GLY A 6 -9.14 -8.19 9.24
C GLY A 6 -8.44 -9.47 8.79
N ARG A 7 -7.10 -9.54 8.90
CA ARG A 7 -6.32 -10.76 8.63
C ARG A 7 -6.02 -11.54 9.89
N ASP A 8 -6.29 -12.84 9.85
CA ASP A 8 -6.06 -13.80 10.93
C ASP A 8 -5.48 -15.11 10.35
N VAL A 9 -4.99 -16.01 11.20
CA VAL A 9 -4.40 -17.30 10.79
C VAL A 9 -5.49 -18.14 10.13
N VAL A 10 -5.22 -18.67 8.93
CA VAL A 10 -6.18 -19.51 8.21
C VAL A 10 -6.03 -20.95 8.69
N GLY A 11 -7.04 -21.46 9.40
CA GLY A 11 -7.07 -22.83 9.92
C GLY A 11 -6.29 -23.03 11.23
N ASN A 12 -6.15 -24.30 11.63
CA ASN A 12 -5.41 -24.73 12.83
C ASN A 12 -3.92 -25.00 12.55
N ASP A 13 -3.46 -24.76 11.32
CA ASP A 13 -2.14 -25.22 10.87
C ASP A 13 -1.01 -24.24 11.21
N VAL A 14 0.15 -24.83 11.48
CA VAL A 14 1.47 -24.23 11.79
C VAL A 14 2.02 -23.37 10.64
N SER A 15 1.26 -23.21 9.55
CA SER A 15 1.57 -22.34 8.43
C SER A 15 1.28 -20.89 8.84
N SER A 16 2.31 -20.04 8.87
CA SER A 16 2.21 -18.60 9.16
C SER A 16 1.44 -17.79 8.10
N SER A 17 0.59 -18.45 7.31
CA SER A 17 -0.25 -17.81 6.29
C SER A 17 -1.44 -17.13 6.96
N ARG A 18 -1.51 -15.81 6.80
CA ARG A 18 -2.60 -14.98 7.30
C ARG A 18 -3.51 -14.54 6.16
N GLY A 19 -4.75 -15.00 6.19
CA GLY A 19 -5.79 -14.66 5.23
C GLY A 19 -6.74 -13.63 5.80
N ARG A 20 -7.48 -12.92 4.94
CA ARG A 20 -8.56 -12.04 5.39
C ARG A 20 -9.78 -12.91 5.75
N LEU A 21 -10.19 -12.87 7.02
CA LEU A 21 -11.29 -13.68 7.57
C LEU A 21 -12.49 -12.84 8.01
N ARG A 22 -12.38 -11.51 7.93
CA ARG A 22 -13.42 -10.56 8.32
C ARG A 22 -13.26 -9.25 7.59
N ASP A 23 -14.35 -8.51 7.53
CA ASP A 23 -14.37 -7.14 7.00
C ASP A 23 -13.37 -6.26 7.74
N GLN A 24 -12.59 -5.51 6.97
CA GLN A 24 -11.86 -4.38 7.49
C GLN A 24 -12.87 -3.31 7.91
N GLY A 25 -12.93 -3.04 9.21
CA GLY A 25 -13.73 -1.96 9.79
C GLY A 25 -13.17 -0.58 9.44
N ARG A 26 -13.17 0.34 10.40
CA ARG A 26 -12.51 1.64 10.27
C ARG A 26 -11.23 1.63 11.11
N PRO A 27 -10.11 1.07 10.60
CA PRO A 27 -8.86 1.03 11.36
C PRO A 27 -8.31 2.45 11.57
N VAL A 28 -7.49 2.63 12.62
CA VAL A 28 -6.88 3.93 12.93
C VAL A 28 -6.10 4.51 11.74
N MET A 29 -5.43 3.64 10.97
CA MET A 29 -4.72 4.02 9.76
C MET A 29 -5.65 4.64 8.71
N LEU A 30 -6.86 4.12 8.54
CA LEU A 30 -7.83 4.71 7.61
C LEU A 30 -8.26 6.11 8.05
N VAL A 31 -8.44 6.33 9.35
CA VAL A 31 -8.77 7.66 9.89
C VAL A 31 -7.64 8.64 9.60
N GLY A 32 -6.38 8.23 9.82
CA GLY A 32 -5.21 9.03 9.47
C GLY A 32 -5.12 9.34 7.99
N CYS A 33 -5.39 8.36 7.12
CA CYS A 33 -5.41 8.56 5.67
C CYS A 33 -6.51 9.52 5.21
N ILE A 34 -7.71 9.44 5.79
CA ILE A 34 -8.81 10.37 5.49
C ILE A 34 -8.43 11.80 5.92
N ALA A 35 -7.82 11.96 7.09
CA ALA A 35 -7.36 13.26 7.56
C ALA A 35 -6.26 13.84 6.66
N ALA A 36 -5.28 13.00 6.28
CA ALA A 36 -4.20 13.38 5.38
C ALA A 36 -4.73 13.77 3.97
N GLN A 37 -5.71 13.03 3.44
CA GLN A 37 -6.36 13.36 2.17
C GLN A 37 -7.06 14.72 2.25
N ALA A 38 -7.79 15.00 3.33
CA ALA A 38 -8.56 16.24 3.47
C ALA A 38 -7.71 17.52 3.45
N ILE A 39 -6.43 17.42 3.84
CA ILE A 39 -5.50 18.56 3.88
C ILE A 39 -4.39 18.46 2.83
N ASN A 40 -4.48 17.52 1.88
CA ASN A 40 -3.42 17.23 0.90
C ASN A 40 -2.04 17.05 1.52
N GLN A 41 -1.96 16.31 2.63
CA GLN A 41 -0.71 16.09 3.35
C GLN A 41 0.26 15.21 2.55
N TYR A 42 1.53 15.59 2.53
CA TYR A 42 2.60 14.75 2.00
C TYR A 42 2.83 13.52 2.88
N ILE A 43 2.88 12.36 2.24
CA ILE A 43 3.12 11.06 2.86
C ILE A 43 4.34 10.44 2.20
N ALA A 44 5.34 10.09 3.01
CA ALA A 44 6.48 9.31 2.54
C ALA A 44 6.09 7.83 2.41
N ILE A 45 6.40 7.22 1.26
CA ILE A 45 6.17 5.79 1.05
C ILE A 45 7.48 5.03 1.12
N ILE A 46 7.50 3.98 1.94
CA ILE A 46 8.63 3.07 2.11
C ILE A 46 8.19 1.69 1.63
N VAL A 47 9.02 1.07 0.80
CA VAL A 47 8.77 -0.27 0.29
C VAL A 47 9.88 -1.23 0.75
N GLY A 48 9.50 -2.46 1.09
CA GLY A 48 10.43 -3.53 1.45
C GLY A 48 10.93 -4.32 0.23
N GLU A 49 12.14 -4.87 0.32
CA GLU A 49 12.82 -5.61 -0.76
C GLU A 49 12.03 -6.77 -1.36
N SER A 50 11.15 -7.39 -0.57
CA SER A 50 10.33 -8.53 -0.98
C SER A 50 9.02 -8.13 -1.67
N SER A 51 8.86 -6.87 -2.08
CA SER A 51 7.68 -6.42 -2.83
C SER A 51 7.66 -7.04 -4.23
N PRO A 52 6.69 -7.93 -4.53
CA PRO A 52 6.70 -8.70 -5.77
C PRO A 52 6.38 -7.87 -7.02
N LEU A 53 5.80 -6.68 -6.85
CA LEU A 53 5.39 -5.79 -7.94
C LEU A 53 6.42 -4.69 -8.23
N MET A 54 7.58 -4.71 -7.57
CA MET A 54 8.61 -3.71 -7.82
C MET A 54 9.26 -3.96 -9.20
N PRO A 55 9.30 -2.97 -10.10
CA PRO A 55 9.83 -3.16 -11.46
C PRO A 55 11.37 -3.17 -11.52
N THR A 56 12.05 -2.78 -10.43
CA THR A 56 13.51 -2.67 -10.36
C THR A 56 14.05 -3.37 -9.12
N ARG A 57 15.30 -3.85 -9.20
CA ARG A 57 16.01 -4.40 -8.04
C ARG A 57 16.19 -3.32 -6.98
N MET A 58 15.76 -3.62 -5.76
CA MET A 58 15.89 -2.70 -4.64
C MET A 58 17.34 -2.61 -4.13
N PRO A 59 17.89 -1.40 -3.90
CA PRO A 59 19.24 -1.23 -3.35
C PRO A 59 19.39 -1.72 -1.90
N HIS A 60 18.34 -1.58 -1.09
CA HIS A 60 18.33 -1.91 0.32
C HIS A 60 17.09 -2.72 0.72
N ALA A 61 17.09 -3.24 1.96
CA ALA A 61 15.94 -3.98 2.51
C ALA A 61 14.67 -3.11 2.62
N TYR A 62 14.84 -1.82 2.86
CA TYR A 62 13.76 -0.82 2.87
C TYR A 62 14.21 0.39 2.06
N ASN A 63 13.35 0.86 1.15
CA ASN A 63 13.69 1.98 0.27
C ASN A 63 12.57 3.00 0.31
N VAL A 64 12.95 4.27 0.44
CA VAL A 64 12.04 5.40 0.30
C VAL A 64 11.76 5.57 -1.19
N LEU A 65 10.48 5.53 -1.57
CA LEU A 65 10.08 5.77 -2.96
C LEU A 65 10.14 7.26 -3.28
N ASP A 66 9.26 8.04 -2.66
CA ASP A 66 9.23 9.51 -2.68
C ASP A 66 8.10 9.99 -1.75
N TRP A 67 7.78 11.28 -1.83
CA TRP A 67 6.57 11.90 -1.27
C TRP A 67 5.36 11.71 -2.19
N TYR A 68 4.22 11.42 -1.58
CA TYR A 68 2.95 11.20 -2.25
C TYR A 68 1.84 11.98 -1.55
N PHE A 69 0.73 12.17 -2.24
CA PHE A 69 -0.53 12.58 -1.66
C PHE A 69 -1.60 11.53 -1.93
N ILE A 70 -2.59 11.44 -1.04
CA ILE A 70 -3.73 10.54 -1.22
C ILE A 70 -4.74 11.22 -2.13
N THR A 71 -5.11 10.57 -3.24
CA THR A 71 -6.14 11.09 -4.15
C THR A 71 -7.50 10.48 -3.86
N ASP A 72 -7.55 9.17 -3.61
CA ASP A 72 -8.80 8.43 -3.47
C ASP A 72 -8.69 7.38 -2.36
N ILE A 73 -9.80 7.18 -1.66
CA ILE A 73 -9.96 6.12 -0.66
C ILE A 73 -11.31 5.47 -0.92
N TRP A 74 -11.32 4.16 -1.15
CA TRP A 74 -12.56 3.41 -1.39
C TRP A 74 -12.48 2.01 -0.78
N ALA A 75 -13.64 1.36 -0.67
CA ALA A 75 -13.73 -0.01 -0.20
C ALA A 75 -14.03 -0.95 -1.37
N GLU A 76 -13.38 -2.11 -1.39
CA GLU A 76 -13.68 -3.23 -2.27
C GLU A 76 -13.98 -4.49 -1.45
N ARG A 77 -14.49 -5.53 -2.09
CA ARG A 77 -14.63 -6.86 -1.49
C ARG A 77 -13.65 -7.81 -2.15
N ASP A 78 -13.05 -8.71 -1.36
CA ASP A 78 -12.19 -9.76 -1.91
C ASP A 78 -13.01 -10.94 -2.44
N GLU A 79 -12.33 -11.96 -2.95
CA GLU A 79 -12.94 -13.18 -3.50
C GLU A 79 -13.81 -13.92 -2.47
N ASN A 80 -13.50 -13.77 -1.17
CA ASN A 80 -14.28 -14.34 -0.07
C ASN A 80 -15.42 -13.42 0.39
N GLY A 81 -15.63 -12.29 -0.28
CA GLY A 81 -16.68 -11.32 0.00
C GLY A 81 -16.35 -10.33 1.13
N PHE A 82 -15.15 -10.38 1.72
CA PHE A 82 -14.77 -9.51 2.83
C PHE A 82 -14.35 -8.13 2.35
N LYS A 83 -14.93 -7.11 2.98
CA LYS A 83 -14.63 -5.71 2.68
C LYS A 83 -13.20 -5.34 3.09
N TYR A 84 -12.50 -4.59 2.25
CA TYR A 84 -11.21 -4.00 2.55
C TYR A 84 -11.04 -2.63 1.90
N TRP A 85 -10.22 -1.79 2.49
CA TRP A 85 -9.97 -0.44 2.02
C TRP A 85 -8.76 -0.41 1.08
N LYS A 86 -8.89 0.35 0.00
CA LYS A 86 -7.81 0.73 -0.90
C LYS A 86 -7.59 2.23 -0.83
N ILE A 87 -6.33 2.60 -1.02
CA ILE A 87 -5.87 3.98 -1.03
C ILE A 87 -5.09 4.17 -2.31
N ARG A 88 -5.43 5.21 -3.07
CA ARG A 88 -4.66 5.63 -4.24
C ARG A 88 -3.76 6.78 -3.86
N LEU A 89 -2.52 6.67 -4.30
CA LEU A 89 -1.46 7.63 -4.04
C LEU A 89 -1.00 8.20 -5.38
N GLN A 90 -0.66 9.48 -5.38
CA GLN A 90 -0.03 10.16 -6.50
C GLN A 90 1.28 10.79 -6.03
N VAL A 91 2.32 10.69 -6.86
CA VAL A 91 3.65 11.27 -6.58
C VAL A 91 3.51 12.79 -6.50
N ALA A 92 4.12 13.39 -5.49
CA ALA A 92 4.12 14.83 -5.25
C ALA A 92 4.83 15.62 -6.35
N ASP A 93 6.02 15.17 -6.72
CA ASP A 93 6.88 15.78 -7.73
C ASP A 93 6.79 15.01 -9.05
N LEU A 94 6.14 15.62 -10.04
CA LEU A 94 5.97 15.03 -11.37
C LEU A 94 7.13 15.34 -12.32
N GLU A 95 8.01 16.29 -11.96
CA GLU A 95 9.16 16.67 -12.78
C GLU A 95 10.34 15.72 -12.54
N LYS A 96 10.39 15.12 -11.34
CA LYS A 96 11.43 14.17 -10.95
C LYS A 96 11.10 12.75 -11.41
N SER A 97 11.99 12.19 -12.23
CA SER A 97 11.93 10.76 -12.57
C SER A 97 12.21 9.90 -11.33
N PRO A 98 11.35 8.92 -10.99
CA PRO A 98 11.57 8.04 -9.85
C PRO A 98 12.77 7.11 -10.11
N TRP A 99 13.62 6.92 -9.11
CA TRP A 99 14.78 6.02 -9.21
C TRP A 99 14.40 4.56 -9.51
N TRP A 100 13.21 4.16 -9.08
CA TRP A 100 12.64 2.83 -9.28
C TRP A 100 11.90 2.70 -10.62
N SER A 101 11.80 3.77 -11.41
CA SER A 101 11.25 3.68 -12.76
C SER A 101 12.27 2.99 -13.67
N PRO A 102 11.89 1.92 -14.39
CA PRO A 102 12.76 1.35 -15.40
C PRO A 102 13.06 2.41 -16.48
N PRO A 103 14.25 2.39 -17.08
CA PRO A 103 14.58 3.30 -18.17
C PRO A 103 13.60 3.10 -19.32
N VAL A 104 13.14 4.22 -19.90
CA VAL A 104 12.27 4.20 -21.07
C VAL A 104 13.00 3.46 -22.18
N ARG A 105 12.47 2.30 -22.60
CA ARG A 105 12.98 1.60 -23.78
C ARG A 105 12.61 2.43 -25.00
N MET A 106 13.49 3.33 -25.44
CA MET A 106 13.45 3.81 -26.81
C MET A 106 13.87 2.65 -27.70
N GLY A 107 12.90 2.10 -28.44
CA GLY A 107 13.16 1.03 -29.40
C GLY A 107 14.06 1.52 -30.54
N CYS A 108 14.98 0.65 -30.95
CA CYS A 108 15.69 0.73 -32.22
C CYS A 108 14.74 0.52 -33.40
#